data_AF-A0A945CYQ1-F1
#
_entry.id   AF-A0A945CYQ1-F1
#
_cell.length_a   1.000
_cell.length_b   1.000
_cell.length_c   1.000
_cell.angle_alpha   90.00
_cell.angle_beta   90.00
_cell.angle_gamma   90.00
#
_symmetry.space_group_name_H-M   'P 1'
#
loop_
_entity.id
_entity.type
_entity.pdbx_description
1 polymer ?
#
loop_
_entity_poly.entity_id
_entity_poly.type
_entity_poly.pdbx_seq_one_letter_code
_entity_poly.pdbx_strand_id
1 'polypeptide(L)'
;RHLLALGTASGRIVLDGELQNVLSRSSRLIVTTDSAVYVVGIAPDELRVLQTFEVSGVRDTDIIASNYLAMCGEFGRGIFRIDNDRGGFGGQLIRIVPAMNSMAPGVSDARGVYVQSGDTSFRYGFNQTVTELDTPAMVIEAPTKAVILGLEASIVEESGAVEVVDRYGTTTLDFPSRATTVVAIEGRIWIALEHGVRVFERNSDSGFTPVASIQLAGPIVQLIPLFDGTCVFVSGAGFVGILELNQIVAFEQ
;
A
#
# COMPACT_ATOMS: atom_id res chain seq x y z
N ARG A 1 -26.74 -21.48 -6.00
CA ARG A 1 -26.25 -22.84 -5.65
C ARG A 1 -25.73 -23.51 -6.91
N HIS A 2 -24.42 -23.48 -7.12
CA HIS A 2 -23.71 -24.40 -8.01
C HIS A 2 -22.37 -24.71 -7.33
N LEU A 3 -22.15 -26.00 -7.11
CA LEU A 3 -20.94 -26.59 -6.54
C LEU A 3 -20.04 -27.01 -7.70
N LEU A 4 -18.84 -26.46 -7.76
CA LEU A 4 -17.71 -27.07 -8.45
C LEU A 4 -16.83 -27.67 -7.37
N ALA A 5 -16.94 -28.99 -7.20
CA ALA A 5 -16.02 -29.77 -6.40
C ALA A 5 -14.80 -30.09 -7.26
N LEU A 6 -13.75 -29.29 -7.11
CA LEU A 6 -12.38 -29.68 -7.44
C LEU A 6 -11.71 -29.95 -6.10
N GLY A 7 -11.20 -31.17 -5.92
CA GLY A 7 -10.59 -31.59 -4.66
C GLY A 7 -9.36 -30.75 -4.34
N THR A 8 -9.39 -30.06 -3.20
CA THR A 8 -8.23 -29.42 -2.56
C THR A 8 -8.53 -29.33 -1.07
N ALA A 9 -7.58 -29.68 -0.20
CA ALA A 9 -7.76 -29.65 1.24
C ALA A 9 -8.36 -28.30 1.70
N SER A 10 -9.52 -28.36 2.37
CA SER A 10 -10.18 -27.18 2.94
C SER A 10 -9.46 -26.77 4.22
N GLY A 11 -8.31 -26.13 4.10
CA GLY A 11 -7.68 -25.43 5.22
C GLY A 11 -8.45 -24.15 5.52
N ARG A 12 -9.09 -24.06 6.69
CA ARG A 12 -9.69 -22.81 7.18
C ARG A 12 -9.06 -22.46 8.53
N ILE A 13 -8.55 -21.24 8.62
CA ILE A 13 -8.16 -20.61 9.88
C ILE A 13 -9.06 -19.39 10.11
N VAL A 14 -9.37 -19.12 11.36
CA VAL A 14 -10.10 -17.91 11.78
C VAL A 14 -9.10 -17.08 12.58
N LEU A 15 -8.94 -15.84 12.18
CA LEU A 15 -8.04 -14.87 12.81
C LEU A 15 -8.88 -13.75 13.38
N ASP A 16 -8.47 -13.22 14.52
CA ASP A 16 -9.17 -12.11 15.17
C ASP A 16 -8.81 -10.78 14.48
N GLY A 17 -9.80 -9.90 14.40
CA GLY A 17 -9.68 -8.56 13.82
C GLY A 17 -10.09 -8.44 12.35
N GLU A 18 -10.14 -7.20 11.88
CA GLU A 18 -10.37 -6.84 10.48
C GLU A 18 -9.06 -6.96 9.69
N LEU A 19 -9.11 -7.65 8.54
CA LEU A 19 -7.96 -7.85 7.67
C LEU A 19 -7.45 -6.51 7.11
N GLN A 20 -6.18 -6.21 7.35
CA GLN A 20 -5.50 -5.01 6.86
C GLN A 20 -4.55 -5.32 5.70
N ASN A 21 -3.74 -6.37 5.83
CA ASN A 21 -2.82 -6.80 4.78
C ASN A 21 -2.55 -8.31 4.82
N VAL A 22 -2.16 -8.86 3.67
CA VAL A 22 -1.63 -10.23 3.54
C VAL A 22 -0.37 -10.18 2.67
N LEU A 23 0.75 -10.58 3.24
CA LEU A 23 2.02 -10.72 2.54
C LEU A 23 2.40 -12.20 2.43
N SER A 24 2.69 -12.68 1.21
CA SER A 24 3.20 -14.03 1.00
C SER A 24 4.72 -14.03 0.88
N ARG A 25 5.40 -14.88 1.66
CA ARG A 25 6.85 -15.09 1.62
C ARG A 25 7.13 -16.60 1.66
N SER A 26 7.48 -17.16 0.50
CA SER A 26 7.74 -18.61 0.36
C SER A 26 6.54 -19.45 0.86
N SER A 27 6.74 -20.32 1.85
CA SER A 27 5.68 -21.17 2.43
C SER A 27 4.99 -20.52 3.66
N ARG A 28 5.04 -19.20 3.77
CA ARG A 28 4.44 -18.44 4.88
C ARG A 28 3.60 -17.29 4.37
N LEU A 29 2.48 -17.05 5.05
CA LEU A 29 1.72 -15.81 4.95
C LEU A 29 1.97 -15.01 6.23
N ILE A 30 2.13 -13.71 6.06
CA ILE A 30 2.04 -12.74 7.13
C ILE A 30 0.69 -12.05 6.96
N VAL A 31 -0.21 -12.28 7.89
CA VAL A 31 -1.55 -11.73 7.88
C VAL A 31 -1.63 -10.66 8.95
N THR A 32 -1.87 -9.43 8.55
CA THR A 32 -2.02 -8.27 9.44
C THR A 32 -3.50 -7.99 9.61
N THR A 33 -3.96 -7.95 10.86
CA THR A 33 -5.27 -7.43 11.23
C THR A 33 -5.12 -6.18 12.09
N ASP A 34 -6.21 -5.48 12.31
CA ASP A 34 -6.27 -4.34 13.24
C ASP A 34 -5.97 -4.73 14.70
N SER A 35 -5.99 -6.01 15.05
CA SER A 35 -5.76 -6.49 16.42
C SER A 35 -4.40 -7.18 16.61
N ALA A 36 -3.86 -7.82 15.57
CA ALA A 36 -2.60 -8.58 15.65
C ALA A 36 -1.95 -8.83 14.29
N VAL A 37 -0.70 -9.28 14.32
CA VAL A 37 0.01 -9.83 13.15
C VAL A 37 0.19 -11.34 13.33
N TYR A 38 -0.22 -12.11 12.34
CA TYR A 38 -0.16 -13.58 12.34
C TYR A 38 0.83 -14.06 11.30
N VAL A 39 1.71 -14.99 11.68
CA VAL A 39 2.53 -15.75 10.74
C VAL A 39 1.85 -17.10 10.54
N VAL A 40 1.36 -17.35 9.33
CA VAL A 40 0.66 -18.58 8.96
C VAL A 40 1.58 -19.41 8.08
N GLY A 41 1.80 -20.67 8.47
CA GLY A 41 2.48 -21.65 7.63
C GLY A 41 1.51 -22.29 6.65
N ILE A 42 1.94 -22.41 5.39
CA ILE A 42 1.25 -23.16 4.35
C ILE A 42 1.98 -24.49 4.14
N ALA A 43 1.27 -25.60 4.30
CA ALA A 43 1.68 -26.91 3.83
C ALA A 43 0.63 -27.46 2.83
N PRO A 44 0.93 -28.52 2.07
CA PRO A 44 0.02 -29.06 1.05
C PRO A 44 -1.38 -29.42 1.56
N ASP A 45 -1.51 -29.77 2.84
CA ASP A 45 -2.71 -30.27 3.49
C ASP A 45 -3.13 -29.48 4.74
N GLU A 46 -2.33 -28.51 5.19
CA GLU A 46 -2.62 -27.71 6.39
C GLU A 46 -2.29 -26.22 6.23
N LEU A 47 -3.18 -25.38 6.79
CA LEU A 47 -2.87 -24.02 7.19
C LEU A 47 -2.78 -23.99 8.70
N ARG A 48 -1.67 -23.45 9.23
CA ARG A 48 -1.47 -23.35 10.68
C ARG A 48 -0.93 -21.99 11.07
N VAL A 49 -1.48 -21.42 12.13
CA VAL A 49 -0.89 -20.23 12.76
C VAL A 49 0.38 -20.68 13.47
N LEU A 50 1.53 -20.19 12.99
CA LEU A 50 2.84 -20.47 13.56
C LEU A 50 3.15 -19.54 14.73
N GLN A 51 2.74 -18.28 14.60
CA GLN A 51 3.05 -17.24 15.56
C GLN A 51 2.03 -16.11 15.48
N THR A 52 1.76 -15.49 16.63
CA THR A 52 0.90 -14.31 16.76
C THR A 52 1.66 -13.22 17.50
N PHE A 53 1.59 -12.00 16.99
CA PHE A 53 2.11 -10.80 17.63
C PHE A 53 0.94 -9.88 17.96
N GLU A 54 0.59 -9.78 19.24
CA GLU A 54 -0.52 -8.98 19.74
C GLU A 54 -0.14 -7.49 19.74
N VAL A 55 -0.14 -6.90 18.55
CA VAL A 55 0.08 -5.46 18.35
C VAL A 55 -1.15 -4.91 17.65
N SER A 56 -1.95 -4.14 18.39
CA SER A 56 -3.15 -3.52 17.86
C SER A 56 -2.82 -2.29 17.00
N GLY A 57 -3.67 -2.01 16.04
CA GLY A 57 -3.56 -0.88 15.12
C GLY A 57 -2.53 -1.09 14.01
N VAL A 58 -1.93 -2.27 13.85
CA VAL A 58 -1.01 -2.55 12.73
C VAL A 58 -1.81 -2.55 11.43
N ARG A 59 -1.33 -1.81 10.43
CA ARG A 59 -1.92 -1.76 9.08
C ARG A 59 -1.07 -2.51 8.07
N ASP A 60 0.25 -2.51 8.27
CA ASP A 60 1.18 -3.25 7.41
C ASP A 60 2.42 -3.71 8.19
N THR A 61 3.05 -4.78 7.71
CA THR A 61 4.28 -5.32 8.31
C THR A 61 5.10 -6.13 7.30
N ASP A 62 6.43 -6.08 7.45
CA ASP A 62 7.34 -6.97 6.72
C ASP A 62 8.49 -7.42 7.64
N ILE A 63 9.11 -8.53 7.27
CA ILE A 63 10.27 -9.09 7.96
C ILE A 63 11.51 -8.35 7.49
N ILE A 64 12.19 -7.66 8.41
CA ILE A 64 13.45 -6.96 8.11
C ILE A 64 14.68 -7.73 8.57
N ALA A 65 14.53 -8.65 9.52
CA ALA A 65 15.54 -9.63 9.91
C ALA A 65 14.90 -10.81 10.65
N SER A 66 15.67 -11.87 10.92
CA SER A 66 15.18 -13.08 11.58
C SER A 66 14.50 -12.84 12.94
N ASN A 67 14.87 -11.77 13.65
CA ASN A 67 14.30 -11.40 14.96
C ASN A 67 13.49 -10.09 14.94
N TYR A 68 13.26 -9.50 13.76
CA TYR A 68 12.74 -8.14 13.64
C TYR A 68 11.72 -7.99 12.52
N LEU A 69 10.59 -7.40 12.85
CA LEU A 69 9.56 -6.98 11.90
C LEU A 69 9.55 -5.46 11.81
N ALA A 70 9.47 -4.90 10.62
CA ALA A 70 9.01 -3.52 10.46
C ALA A 70 7.48 -3.54 10.52
N MET A 71 6.89 -2.65 11.30
CA MET A 71 5.44 -2.49 11.40
C MET A 71 5.09 -1.02 11.18
N CYS A 72 4.00 -0.78 10.47
CA CYS A 72 3.34 0.53 10.47
C CYS A 72 1.83 0.37 10.71
N GLY A 73 1.24 1.41 11.30
CA GLY A 73 -0.14 1.36 11.78
C GLY A 73 -0.59 2.66 12.43
N GLU A 74 -1.67 2.61 13.19
CA GLU A 74 -2.25 3.78 13.88
C GLU A 74 -1.29 4.41 14.88
N PHE A 75 -0.37 3.62 15.44
CA PHE A 75 0.69 4.08 16.34
C PHE A 75 1.89 4.71 15.61
N GLY A 76 1.88 4.74 14.28
CA GLY A 76 3.01 5.16 13.46
C GLY A 76 3.80 3.99 12.92
N ARG A 77 5.12 4.12 12.90
CA ARG A 77 6.02 3.05 12.43
C ARG A 77 7.04 2.69 13.48
N GLY A 78 7.43 1.42 13.50
CA GLY A 78 8.44 0.94 14.43
C GLY A 78 9.00 -0.40 13.99
N ILE A 79 9.94 -0.88 14.80
CA ILE A 79 10.52 -2.21 14.64
C ILE A 79 10.02 -3.07 15.79
N PHE A 80 9.36 -4.16 15.51
CA PHE A 80 8.95 -5.12 16.53
C PHE A 80 10.04 -6.17 16.72
N ARG A 81 10.51 -6.34 17.95
CA ARG A 81 11.46 -7.39 18.31
C ARG A 81 10.69 -8.64 18.72
N ILE A 82 10.99 -9.76 18.06
CA ILE A 82 10.30 -11.04 18.30
C ILE A 82 10.77 -11.64 19.63
N ASP A 83 12.05 -12.02 19.73
CA ASP A 83 12.66 -12.67 20.90
C ASP A 83 13.69 -11.78 21.61
N ASN A 84 14.02 -12.14 22.85
CA ASN A 84 15.10 -11.49 23.61
C ASN A 84 16.43 -11.58 22.85
N ASP A 85 17.14 -10.46 22.73
CA ASP A 85 18.50 -10.45 22.18
C ASP A 85 19.39 -9.41 22.90
N ARG A 86 20.59 -9.15 22.35
CA ARG A 86 21.52 -8.17 22.91
C ARG A 86 20.94 -6.75 23.02
N GLY A 87 19.91 -6.44 22.24
CA GLY A 87 19.22 -5.16 22.25
C GLY A 87 18.09 -5.06 23.28
N GLY A 88 17.80 -6.12 24.04
CA GLY A 88 16.82 -6.13 25.13
C GLY A 88 15.73 -7.20 24.99
N PHE A 89 14.63 -7.01 25.71
CA PHE A 89 13.51 -7.95 25.72
C PHE A 89 12.80 -8.02 24.36
N GLY A 90 12.30 -9.20 24.00
CA GLY A 90 11.38 -9.42 22.88
C GLY A 90 9.94 -9.03 23.22
N GLY A 91 9.04 -9.23 22.28
CA GLY A 91 7.61 -8.91 22.45
C GLY A 91 7.33 -7.40 22.56
N GLN A 92 8.19 -6.55 22.03
CA GLN A 92 8.03 -5.09 22.14
C GLN A 92 8.36 -4.37 20.83
N LEU A 93 7.63 -3.27 20.61
CA LEU A 93 7.90 -2.32 19.55
C LEU A 93 9.00 -1.33 20.03
N ILE A 94 10.04 -1.17 19.22
CA ILE A 94 11.18 -0.29 19.46
C ILE A 94 11.34 0.69 18.29
N ARG A 95 12.11 1.75 18.50
CA ARG A 95 12.38 2.79 17.48
C ARG A 95 11.07 3.36 16.88
N ILE A 96 10.07 3.54 17.73
CA ILE A 96 8.75 4.01 17.34
C ILE A 96 8.85 5.47 16.91
N VAL A 97 8.34 5.74 15.71
CA VAL A 97 8.03 7.08 15.22
C VAL A 97 6.51 7.17 15.17
N PRO A 98 5.88 8.00 16.01
CA PRO A 98 4.42 8.13 16.07
C PRO A 98 3.79 8.44 14.70
N ALA A 99 2.55 7.99 14.49
CA ALA A 99 1.78 8.40 13.32
C ALA A 99 1.52 9.89 13.42
N MET A 100 1.64 10.58 12.30
CA MET A 100 1.09 11.94 12.21
C MET A 100 -0.44 11.83 12.14
N ASN A 101 -1.14 12.93 12.45
CA ASN A 101 -2.59 12.97 12.25
C ASN A 101 -2.95 12.67 10.79
N SER A 102 -4.24 12.46 10.53
CA SER A 102 -4.78 12.23 9.17
C SER A 102 -4.13 13.17 8.15
N MET A 103 -3.50 12.59 7.13
CA MET A 103 -2.79 13.33 6.10
C MET A 103 -3.74 13.70 4.94
N ALA A 104 -3.66 14.93 4.47
CA ALA A 104 -4.29 15.37 3.24
C ALA A 104 -3.30 15.31 2.06
N PRO A 105 -3.75 15.38 0.79
CA PRO A 105 -2.83 15.55 -0.33
C PRO A 105 -1.96 16.81 -0.15
N GLY A 106 -0.72 16.72 -0.62
CA GLY A 106 0.34 17.70 -0.43
C GLY A 106 0.99 18.21 -1.72
N VAL A 107 2.03 19.03 -1.54
CA VAL A 107 2.81 19.65 -2.63
C VAL A 107 4.21 19.07 -2.65
N SER A 108 4.69 18.59 -3.79
CA SER A 108 6.08 18.18 -3.95
C SER A 108 6.96 19.28 -4.51
N ASP A 109 8.20 19.36 -4.02
CA ASP A 109 9.30 20.08 -4.64
C ASP A 109 10.48 19.15 -4.92
N ALA A 110 11.58 19.70 -5.44
CA ALA A 110 12.77 18.92 -5.79
C ALA A 110 13.46 18.21 -4.61
N ARG A 111 13.06 18.48 -3.35
CA ARG A 111 13.69 17.90 -2.16
C ARG A 111 12.72 17.12 -1.28
N GLY A 112 11.42 17.15 -1.54
CA GLY A 112 10.45 16.43 -0.72
C GLY A 112 8.99 16.78 -1.00
N VAL A 113 8.11 16.30 -0.12
CA VAL A 113 6.68 16.55 -0.15
C VAL A 113 6.24 17.27 1.13
N TYR A 114 5.50 18.35 0.98
CA TYR A 114 4.84 19.08 2.07
C TYR A 114 3.41 18.60 2.18
N VAL A 115 3.05 18.08 3.34
CA VAL A 115 1.76 17.43 3.56
C VAL A 115 1.10 18.04 4.79
N GLN A 116 -0.20 18.32 4.70
CA GLN A 116 -0.98 18.77 5.86
C GLN A 116 -1.39 17.57 6.71
N SER A 117 -1.27 17.71 8.04
CA SER A 117 -1.73 16.73 9.04
C SER A 117 -2.42 17.48 10.18
N GLY A 118 -3.75 17.45 10.17
CA GLY A 118 -4.57 18.25 11.09
C GLY A 118 -4.29 19.75 10.96
N ASP A 119 -4.00 20.41 12.08
CA ASP A 119 -3.69 21.85 12.15
C ASP A 119 -2.21 22.18 11.84
N THR A 120 -1.40 21.16 11.56
CA THR A 120 0.05 21.31 11.30
C THR A 120 0.38 20.85 9.88
N SER A 121 1.61 21.15 9.42
CA SER A 121 2.15 20.47 8.26
C SER A 121 3.54 19.91 8.53
N PHE A 122 3.99 19.06 7.64
CA PHE A 122 5.34 18.52 7.69
C PHE A 122 5.88 18.36 6.29
N ARG A 123 7.21 18.42 6.19
CA ARG A 123 7.96 18.11 4.99
C ARG A 123 8.57 16.73 5.14
N TYR A 124 8.20 15.82 4.25
CA TYR A 124 8.92 14.57 4.02
C TYR A 124 9.99 14.81 2.94
N GLY A 125 11.25 14.90 3.36
CA GLY A 125 12.39 14.99 2.44
C GLY A 125 12.66 13.65 1.76
N PHE A 126 13.06 13.66 0.48
CA PHE A 126 13.45 12.42 -0.23
C PHE A 126 14.71 11.76 0.33
N ASN A 127 15.46 12.47 1.16
CA ASN A 127 16.50 11.95 2.05
C ASN A 127 15.93 11.28 3.33
N GLN A 128 14.63 10.99 3.37
CA GLN A 128 13.90 10.36 4.46
C GLN A 128 13.84 11.19 5.77
N THR A 129 14.13 12.49 5.71
CA THR A 129 13.96 13.39 6.87
C THR A 129 12.52 13.86 6.97
N VAL A 130 11.98 13.93 8.18
CA VAL A 130 10.69 14.57 8.46
C VAL A 130 10.95 15.88 9.20
N THR A 131 10.36 16.98 8.74
CA THR A 131 10.45 18.29 9.38
C THR A 131 9.06 18.82 9.64
N GLU A 132 8.69 19.00 10.91
CA GLU A 132 7.43 19.65 11.29
C GLU A 132 7.50 21.14 10.96
N LEU A 133 6.36 21.68 10.54
CA LEU A 133 6.19 23.07 10.16
C LEU A 133 4.91 23.60 10.83
N ASP A 134 5.04 24.71 11.54
CA ASP A 134 3.93 25.39 12.24
C ASP A 134 2.96 26.11 11.29
N THR A 135 3.16 25.99 9.97
CA THR A 135 2.30 26.60 8.97
C THR A 135 1.43 25.52 8.33
N PRO A 136 0.11 25.68 8.23
CA PRO A 136 -0.71 24.72 7.50
C PRO A 136 -0.27 24.68 6.03
N ALA A 137 -0.09 23.46 5.50
CA ALA A 137 0.22 23.27 4.09
C ALA A 137 -1.05 23.55 3.27
N MET A 138 -0.85 24.06 2.06
CA MET A 138 -1.94 24.19 1.11
C MET A 138 -2.37 22.79 0.66
N VAL A 139 -3.63 22.41 0.92
CA VAL A 139 -4.22 21.21 0.32
C VAL A 139 -4.34 21.44 -1.18
N ILE A 140 -3.80 20.53 -1.97
CA ILE A 140 -3.97 20.51 -3.42
C ILE A 140 -4.91 19.34 -3.76
N GLU A 141 -5.68 19.46 -4.83
CA GLU A 141 -6.43 18.32 -5.36
C GLU A 141 -5.46 17.27 -5.91
N ALA A 142 -5.66 16.01 -5.49
CA ALA A 142 -4.88 14.91 -6.03
C ALA A 142 -5.21 14.74 -7.53
N PRO A 143 -4.22 14.39 -8.38
CA PRO A 143 -4.48 14.23 -9.81
C PRO A 143 -5.46 13.07 -10.03
N THR A 144 -6.62 13.39 -10.62
CA THR A 144 -7.67 12.40 -10.94
C THR A 144 -7.62 11.94 -12.39
N LYS A 145 -6.65 12.42 -13.17
CA LYS A 145 -6.52 12.16 -14.60
C LYS A 145 -5.06 12.02 -15.02
N ALA A 146 -4.78 11.06 -15.90
CA ALA A 146 -3.47 10.86 -16.49
C ALA A 146 -3.57 10.46 -17.97
N VAL A 147 -2.54 10.78 -18.75
CA VAL A 147 -2.46 10.46 -20.18
C VAL A 147 -1.12 9.81 -20.51
N ILE A 148 -1.13 8.66 -21.18
CA ILE A 148 0.06 7.98 -21.73
C ILE A 148 -0.18 7.59 -23.19
N LEU A 149 0.65 8.05 -24.13
CA LEU A 149 0.68 7.55 -25.52
C LEU A 149 -0.70 7.26 -26.17
N GLY A 150 -1.64 8.21 -26.10
CA GLY A 150 -3.00 8.05 -26.69
C GLY A 150 -3.97 7.24 -25.84
N LEU A 151 -3.64 7.03 -24.57
CA LEU A 151 -4.51 6.50 -23.53
C LEU A 151 -4.77 7.60 -22.51
N GLU A 152 -6.02 7.74 -22.11
CA GLU A 152 -6.45 8.69 -21.09
C GLU A 152 -7.18 7.92 -19.98
N ALA A 153 -6.71 8.04 -18.74
CA ALA A 153 -7.34 7.46 -17.57
C ALA A 153 -7.87 8.57 -16.66
N SER A 154 -9.10 8.45 -16.18
CA SER A 154 -9.72 9.41 -15.27
C SER A 154 -10.62 8.75 -14.23
N ILE A 155 -10.62 9.28 -13.01
CA ILE A 155 -11.54 8.86 -11.95
C ILE A 155 -12.92 9.46 -12.22
N VAL A 156 -13.95 8.61 -12.18
CA VAL A 156 -15.35 9.03 -12.21
C VAL A 156 -15.76 9.45 -10.80
N GLU A 157 -16.10 10.73 -10.61
CA GLU A 157 -16.30 11.34 -9.29
C GLU A 157 -17.39 10.62 -8.46
N GLU A 158 -18.48 10.20 -9.09
CA GLU A 158 -19.63 9.59 -8.40
C GLU A 158 -19.35 8.16 -7.90
N SER A 159 -18.65 7.36 -8.71
CA SER A 159 -18.41 5.94 -8.41
C SER A 159 -17.03 5.67 -7.80
N GLY A 160 -16.06 6.55 -8.06
CA GLY A 160 -14.65 6.29 -7.79
C GLY A 160 -14.04 5.21 -8.70
N ALA A 161 -14.74 4.78 -9.74
CA ALA A 161 -14.20 3.91 -10.78
C ALA A 161 -13.21 4.67 -11.66
N VAL A 162 -12.33 3.95 -12.37
CA VAL A 162 -11.42 4.57 -13.34
C VAL A 162 -11.86 4.25 -14.75
N GLU A 163 -12.25 5.27 -15.49
CA GLU A 163 -12.49 5.16 -16.92
C GLU A 163 -11.19 5.32 -17.68
N VAL A 164 -11.00 4.46 -18.67
CA VAL A 164 -9.83 4.52 -19.53
C VAL A 164 -10.26 4.54 -20.99
N VAL A 165 -9.89 5.62 -21.66
CA VAL A 165 -10.25 5.92 -23.04
C VAL A 165 -9.05 5.69 -23.94
N ASP A 166 -9.27 4.93 -25.01
CA ASP A 166 -8.30 4.69 -26.06
C ASP A 166 -8.93 4.77 -27.46
N ARG A 167 -8.19 4.34 -28.49
CA ARG A 167 -8.67 4.34 -29.88
C ARG A 167 -9.81 3.34 -30.17
N TYR A 168 -10.00 2.36 -29.29
CA TYR A 168 -10.98 1.29 -29.41
C TYR A 168 -12.26 1.57 -28.63
N GLY A 169 -12.20 2.45 -27.62
CA GLY A 169 -13.35 2.95 -26.89
C GLY A 169 -13.01 3.30 -25.45
N THR A 170 -14.02 3.24 -24.58
CA THR A 170 -13.90 3.46 -23.14
C THR A 170 -14.04 2.14 -22.40
N THR A 171 -13.11 1.86 -21.49
CA THR A 171 -13.15 0.72 -20.56
C THR A 171 -13.26 1.25 -19.14
N THR A 172 -14.18 0.71 -18.35
CA THR A 172 -14.31 1.04 -16.92
C THR A 172 -13.59 0.00 -16.08
N LEU A 173 -12.73 0.46 -15.17
CA LEU A 173 -12.04 -0.34 -14.18
C LEU A 173 -12.72 -0.16 -12.81
N ASP A 174 -13.39 -1.21 -12.36
CA ASP A 174 -14.00 -1.27 -11.03
C ASP A 174 -13.04 -1.89 -10.02
N PHE A 175 -12.98 -1.28 -8.83
CA PHE A 175 -12.13 -1.70 -7.74
C PHE A 175 -12.97 -1.95 -6.47
N PRO A 176 -12.49 -2.77 -5.52
CA PRO A 176 -13.18 -2.97 -4.24
C PRO A 176 -13.33 -1.68 -3.42
N SER A 177 -12.48 -0.69 -3.67
CA SER A 177 -12.50 0.63 -3.05
C SER A 177 -12.40 1.72 -4.12
N ARG A 178 -12.99 2.88 -3.84
CA ARG A 178 -12.90 4.07 -4.70
C ARG A 178 -11.45 4.51 -4.94
N ALA A 179 -11.12 4.84 -6.18
CA ALA A 179 -9.83 5.42 -6.54
C ALA A 179 -9.73 6.87 -6.08
N THR A 180 -8.54 7.27 -5.65
CA THR A 180 -8.26 8.60 -5.10
C THR A 180 -7.29 9.40 -5.95
N THR A 181 -6.43 8.72 -6.73
CA THR A 181 -5.42 9.36 -7.57
C THR A 181 -5.12 8.49 -8.79
N VAL A 182 -4.91 9.13 -9.93
CA VAL A 182 -4.46 8.49 -11.17
C VAL A 182 -3.30 9.30 -11.75
N VAL A 183 -2.15 8.66 -11.93
CA VAL A 183 -0.94 9.29 -12.48
C VAL A 183 -0.26 8.44 -13.54
N ALA A 184 0.52 9.09 -14.41
CA ALA A 184 1.33 8.45 -15.44
C ALA A 184 2.79 8.42 -15.00
N ILE A 185 3.40 7.24 -14.96
CA ILE A 185 4.81 7.05 -14.59
C ILE A 185 5.41 6.01 -15.52
N GLU A 186 6.49 6.37 -16.23
CA GLU A 186 7.19 5.50 -17.19
C GLU A 186 6.28 4.80 -18.22
N GLY A 187 5.26 5.51 -18.73
CA GLY A 187 4.33 4.93 -19.69
C GLY A 187 3.36 3.91 -19.10
N ARG A 188 3.19 3.91 -17.77
CA ARG A 188 2.20 3.12 -17.02
C ARG A 188 1.22 4.03 -16.31
N ILE A 189 0.00 3.52 -16.10
CA ILE A 189 -1.01 4.17 -15.28
C ILE A 189 -0.94 3.60 -13.87
N TRP A 190 -0.75 4.47 -12.89
CA TRP A 190 -0.75 4.13 -11.47
C TRP A 190 -2.02 4.68 -10.84
N ILE A 191 -2.73 3.83 -10.10
CA ILE A 191 -4.03 4.13 -9.50
C ILE A 191 -3.92 3.90 -8.00
N ALA A 192 -4.17 4.94 -7.23
CA ALA A 192 -4.28 4.89 -5.78
C ALA A 192 -5.67 4.43 -5.37
N LEU A 193 -5.71 3.49 -4.44
CA LEU A 193 -6.91 2.92 -3.85
C LEU A 193 -6.84 3.05 -2.32
N GLU A 194 -7.86 2.56 -1.63
CA GLU A 194 -7.86 2.50 -0.18
C GLU A 194 -6.66 1.70 0.31
N HIS A 195 -6.54 0.42 -0.04
CA HIS A 195 -5.49 -0.46 0.50
C HIS A 195 -4.24 -0.58 -0.40
N GLY A 196 -3.90 0.46 -1.16
CA GLY A 196 -2.64 0.51 -1.89
C GLY A 196 -2.77 0.99 -3.33
N VAL A 197 -1.95 0.42 -4.21
CA VAL A 197 -1.75 0.91 -5.59
C VAL A 197 -1.89 -0.22 -6.60
N ARG A 198 -2.56 0.07 -7.71
CA ARG A 198 -2.61 -0.78 -8.90
C ARG A 198 -1.88 -0.12 -10.05
N VAL A 199 -1.06 -0.88 -10.75
CA VAL A 199 -0.30 -0.38 -11.91
C VAL A 199 -0.71 -1.16 -13.14
N PHE A 200 -1.03 -0.41 -14.20
CA PHE A 200 -1.46 -0.92 -15.48
C PHE A 200 -0.50 -0.46 -16.57
N GLU A 201 -0.19 -1.38 -17.48
CA GLU A 201 0.55 -1.08 -18.69
C GLU A 201 -0.37 -1.23 -19.90
N ARG A 202 -0.03 -0.54 -20.98
CA ARG A 202 -0.69 -0.71 -22.26
C ARG A 202 -0.37 -2.09 -22.83
N ASN A 203 -1.41 -2.84 -23.16
CA ASN A 203 -1.32 -4.02 -23.99
C ASN A 203 -1.39 -3.60 -25.47
N SER A 204 -0.52 -4.15 -26.31
CA SER A 204 -0.48 -3.87 -27.76
C SER A 204 -1.77 -4.27 -28.47
N ASP A 205 -2.49 -5.26 -27.95
CA ASP A 205 -3.53 -5.97 -28.70
C ASP A 205 -4.96 -5.59 -28.26
N SER A 206 -5.18 -5.17 -27.00
CA SER A 206 -6.57 -4.98 -26.52
C SER A 206 -6.77 -4.10 -25.27
N GLY A 207 -5.89 -3.12 -24.99
CA GLY A 207 -6.16 -2.13 -23.93
C GLY A 207 -5.16 -2.16 -22.78
N PHE A 208 -5.60 -2.54 -21.58
CA PHE A 208 -4.80 -2.47 -20.34
C PHE A 208 -4.53 -3.85 -19.76
N THR A 209 -3.35 -4.04 -19.18
CA THR A 209 -3.05 -5.24 -18.39
C THR A 209 -2.50 -4.82 -17.04
N PRO A 210 -3.05 -5.34 -15.92
CA PRO A 210 -2.46 -5.09 -14.61
C PRO A 210 -1.07 -5.71 -14.57
N VAL A 211 -0.06 -4.89 -14.27
CA VAL A 211 1.34 -5.32 -14.18
C VAL A 211 1.85 -5.34 -12.75
N ALA A 212 1.21 -4.59 -11.83
CA ALA A 212 1.54 -4.66 -10.41
C ALA A 212 0.33 -4.36 -9.51
N SER A 213 0.40 -4.94 -8.32
CA SER A 213 -0.52 -4.68 -7.22
C SER A 213 0.31 -4.54 -5.94
N ILE A 214 0.42 -3.32 -5.44
CA ILE A 214 1.19 -2.99 -4.24
C ILE A 214 0.18 -2.79 -3.11
N GLN A 215 0.23 -3.64 -2.09
CA GLN A 215 -0.58 -3.47 -0.89
C GLN A 215 0.13 -2.48 0.03
N LEU A 216 -0.61 -1.49 0.52
CA LEU A 216 -0.09 -0.45 1.43
C LEU A 216 -1.15 -0.09 2.46
N ALA A 217 -0.70 0.35 3.63
CA ALA A 217 -1.57 0.92 4.65
C ALA A 217 -2.33 2.15 4.10
N GLY A 218 -3.65 2.03 4.08
CA GLY A 218 -4.60 2.95 3.45
C GLY A 218 -5.35 3.90 4.38
N PRO A 219 -6.10 4.88 3.84
CA PRO A 219 -6.32 5.14 2.41
C PRO A 219 -5.13 5.85 1.75
N ILE A 220 -4.75 5.50 0.52
CA ILE A 220 -3.76 6.29 -0.22
C ILE A 220 -4.46 7.54 -0.75
N VAL A 221 -4.06 8.72 -0.27
CA VAL A 221 -4.71 10.00 -0.61
C VAL A 221 -4.04 10.70 -1.78
N GLN A 222 -2.79 10.36 -2.10
CA GLN A 222 -2.07 10.95 -3.21
C GLN A 222 -0.94 10.05 -3.72
N LEU A 223 -0.76 10.04 -5.04
CA LEU A 223 0.44 9.60 -5.73
C LEU A 223 1.11 10.79 -6.41
N ILE A 224 2.43 10.86 -6.28
CA ILE A 224 3.25 11.94 -6.81
C ILE A 224 4.36 11.29 -7.66
N PRO A 225 4.29 11.41 -9.00
CA PRO A 225 5.35 10.95 -9.89
C PRO A 225 6.68 11.65 -9.61
N LEU A 226 7.76 10.88 -9.59
CA LEU A 226 9.12 11.41 -9.60
C LEU A 226 9.78 11.20 -10.97
N PHE A 227 10.77 12.04 -11.30
CA PHE A 227 11.44 12.03 -12.60
C PHE A 227 12.29 10.77 -12.85
N ASP A 228 12.64 10.04 -11.80
CA ASP A 228 13.44 8.83 -11.84
C ASP A 228 12.60 7.55 -12.05
N GLY A 229 11.30 7.70 -12.31
CA GLY A 229 10.38 6.59 -12.52
C GLY A 229 9.79 6.00 -11.23
N THR A 230 10.18 6.53 -10.07
CA THR A 230 9.58 6.16 -8.78
C THR A 230 8.33 7.00 -8.49
N CYS A 231 7.59 6.61 -7.46
CA CYS A 231 6.37 7.31 -7.05
C CYS A 231 6.37 7.55 -5.54
N VAL A 232 6.16 8.79 -5.11
CA VAL A 232 5.85 9.05 -3.69
C VAL A 232 4.37 8.81 -3.46
N PHE A 233 4.03 8.08 -2.41
CA PHE A 233 2.67 7.94 -1.95
C PHE A 233 2.47 8.69 -0.64
N VAL A 234 1.29 9.29 -0.48
CA VAL A 234 0.81 9.84 0.78
C VAL A 234 -0.38 8.99 1.23
N SER A 235 -0.30 8.44 2.43
CA SER A 235 -1.36 7.68 3.07
C SER A 235 -2.05 8.54 4.12
N GLY A 236 -3.38 8.58 4.07
CA GLY A 236 -4.22 9.20 5.09
C GLY A 236 -4.02 8.58 6.47
N ALA A 237 -3.46 7.37 6.56
CA ALA A 237 -3.08 6.73 7.83
C ALA A 237 -1.82 7.33 8.49
N GLY A 238 -1.26 8.42 7.95
CA GLY A 238 -0.14 9.09 8.59
C GLY A 238 1.23 8.65 8.06
N PHE A 239 1.32 8.24 6.79
CA PHE A 239 2.58 7.80 6.19
C PHE A 239 2.85 8.44 4.83
N VAL A 240 4.14 8.69 4.57
CA VAL A 240 4.66 9.03 3.25
C VAL A 240 5.79 8.06 2.95
N GLY A 241 5.85 7.56 1.73
CA GLY A 241 6.90 6.64 1.29
C GLY A 241 7.14 6.72 -0.21
N ILE A 242 8.14 6.00 -0.69
CA ILE A 242 8.50 5.91 -2.10
C ILE A 242 8.23 4.47 -2.57
N LEU A 243 7.54 4.35 -3.70
CA LEU A 243 7.29 3.11 -4.43
C LEU A 243 8.24 3.05 -5.61
N GLU A 244 8.92 1.92 -5.71
CA GLU A 244 9.76 1.58 -6.84
C GLU A 244 9.21 0.31 -7.49
N LEU A 245 8.96 0.36 -8.79
CA LEU A 245 8.50 -0.81 -9.53
C LEU A 245 9.72 -1.62 -9.97
N ASN A 246 10.28 -2.40 -9.06
CA ASN A 246 11.33 -3.36 -9.42
C ASN A 246 10.72 -4.42 -10.35
N GLN A 247 11.35 -4.67 -11.50
CA GLN A 247 10.86 -5.62 -12.53
C GLN A 247 10.30 -6.90 -11.88
N ILE A 248 8.99 -7.08 -11.98
CA ILE A 248 8.29 -8.23 -11.42
C ILE A 248 8.61 -9.45 -12.30
N VAL A 249 9.29 -10.44 -11.71
CA VAL A 249 9.37 -11.80 -12.25
C VAL A 249 7.94 -12.31 -12.41
N ALA A 250 7.62 -12.75 -13.63
CA ALA A 250 6.30 -13.21 -14.04
C ALA A 250 5.64 -14.11 -12.97
N PHE A 251 4.40 -13.77 -12.59
CA PHE A 251 3.50 -14.72 -11.97
C PHE A 251 3.08 -15.71 -13.07
N GLU A 252 3.67 -16.91 -13.08
CA GLU A 252 3.07 -18.04 -13.79
C GLU A 252 1.77 -18.44 -13.09
N GLN A 253 0.73 -18.64 -13.90
CA GLN A 253 -0.64 -19.01 -13.51
C GLN A 253 -0.73 -20.43 -12.94
#